data_AF-A0ABD0W9G9-F1
#
_entry.id   AF-A0ABD0W9G9-F1
#
_cell.length_a   1.000
_cell.length_b   1.000
_cell.length_c   1.000
_cell.angle_alpha   90.00
_cell.angle_beta   90.00
_cell.angle_gamma   90.00
#
_symmetry.space_group_name_H-M   'P 1'
#
loop_
_entity.id
_entity.type
_entity.pdbx_description
1 polymer ?
#
loop_
_entity_poly.entity_id
_entity_poly.type
_entity_poly.pdbx_seq_one_letter_code
_entity_poly.pdbx_strand_id
1 'polypeptide(L)'
;MAKNKHTKPAEALKKVAKTGQHPSKAKINQDGRPRQLEHLEQIPFRLREIMKSKDRMKMGSSKAKKIRKDDAIALTPKPKPGESPVGDIPIPHFRRKKNETKKAYLWRMCNEVDHVRFLTENQVERQPEKEQEEEKATGTEKCKSDKKKKYDKSRLDRLQSKKLNRLEEKAETDMFIDEVPFGEVAMAPPALSIKPRKALIKPQGVYKGLLLNSMLGQNEVAIAKPSMARQKMMEEERQRVVQAYRHLKKQKLQQKEAKAAGLKKLQNLP
;
A
#
# COMPACT_ATOMS: atom_id res chain seq x y z
N MET A 1 6.67 -21.31 82.05
CA MET A 1 7.19 -20.32 83.03
C MET A 1 8.45 -19.70 82.44
N ALA A 2 8.45 -18.38 82.26
CA ALA A 2 9.49 -17.60 81.58
C ALA A 2 10.82 -17.57 82.34
N LYS A 3 11.95 -17.40 81.62
CA LYS A 3 13.01 -16.42 81.94
C LYS A 3 13.78 -15.98 80.69
N ASN A 4 13.88 -14.66 80.55
CA ASN A 4 14.73 -13.90 79.63
C ASN A 4 16.21 -14.06 79.95
N LYS A 5 17.09 -13.75 78.98
CA LYS A 5 18.27 -12.88 79.18
C LYS A 5 18.80 -12.32 77.84
N HIS A 6 19.10 -11.03 77.88
CA HIS A 6 19.64 -10.11 76.87
C HIS A 6 21.08 -10.51 76.44
N THR A 7 21.69 -10.06 75.34
CA THR A 7 22.11 -8.69 74.98
C THR A 7 22.67 -8.61 73.54
N LYS A 8 22.46 -7.47 72.85
CA LYS A 8 23.14 -6.98 71.61
C LYS A 8 24.49 -6.29 71.98
N PRO A 9 25.28 -5.55 71.14
CA PRO A 9 25.12 -5.07 69.74
C PRO A 9 26.43 -4.99 68.87
N ALA A 10 26.33 -4.64 67.58
CA ALA A 10 26.89 -3.43 66.92
C ALA A 10 27.78 -3.93 65.75
N GLU A 11 27.91 -3.36 64.55
CA GLU A 11 28.05 -2.00 63.98
C GLU A 11 27.72 -2.14 62.46
N ALA A 12 27.43 -1.15 61.61
CA ALA A 12 27.18 0.28 61.65
C ALA A 12 26.78 0.69 60.20
N LEU A 13 26.58 2.01 60.01
CA LEU A 13 26.36 2.77 58.76
C LEU A 13 24.90 3.02 58.39
N LYS A 14 24.33 4.15 58.88
CA LYS A 14 24.38 5.51 58.26
C LYS A 14 23.52 5.57 56.99
N LYS A 15 22.67 6.55 56.70
CA LYS A 15 22.09 7.75 57.35
C LYS A 15 21.39 8.46 56.15
N VAL A 16 20.12 8.92 56.28
CA VAL A 16 19.60 10.23 55.75
C VAL A 16 19.55 10.36 54.19
N ALA A 17 18.62 10.99 53.47
CA ALA A 17 17.53 11.94 53.73
C ALA A 17 16.46 11.80 52.61
N LYS A 18 15.24 12.22 52.95
CA LYS A 18 14.17 12.58 52.01
C LYS A 18 14.43 14.01 51.51
N THR A 19 14.31 14.26 50.21
CA THR A 19 13.69 15.46 49.58
C THR A 19 13.90 15.40 48.07
N GLY A 20 12.81 15.40 47.31
CA GLY A 20 12.84 15.50 45.85
C GLY A 20 11.44 15.85 45.35
N GLN A 21 11.17 17.16 45.31
CA GLN A 21 9.95 17.72 44.74
C GLN A 21 9.85 17.36 43.25
N HIS A 22 8.74 16.77 42.84
CA HIS A 22 8.40 16.63 41.43
C HIS A 22 7.74 17.94 40.96
N PRO A 23 8.25 18.65 39.94
CA PRO A 23 7.51 19.73 39.34
C PRO A 23 6.36 19.15 38.53
N SER A 24 5.13 19.49 38.92
CA SER A 24 3.94 19.25 38.13
C SER A 24 4.09 19.96 36.79
N LYS A 25 4.05 19.19 35.69
CA LYS A 25 3.95 19.78 34.36
C LYS A 25 2.56 20.43 34.22
N ALA A 26 2.52 21.75 34.37
CA ALA A 26 1.40 22.56 33.92
C ALA A 26 1.16 22.28 32.43
N LYS A 27 -0.06 21.85 32.09
CA LYS A 27 -0.49 21.71 30.70
C LYS A 27 -0.78 23.11 30.17
N ILE A 28 0.06 23.59 29.27
CA ILE A 28 -0.27 24.69 28.38
C ILE A 28 -1.39 24.18 27.46
N ASN A 29 -2.62 24.66 27.68
CA ASN A 29 -3.69 24.56 26.71
C ASN A 29 -3.36 25.55 25.58
N GLN A 30 -2.70 25.07 24.53
CA GLN A 30 -2.69 25.76 23.25
C GLN A 30 -3.76 25.13 22.37
N ASP A 31 -4.94 25.73 22.42
CA ASP A 31 -5.92 25.66 21.34
C ASP A 31 -5.34 26.37 20.13
N GLY A 32 -4.61 25.60 19.33
CA GLY A 32 -4.04 26.05 18.08
C GLY A 32 -3.76 24.84 17.23
N ARG A 33 -4.82 24.24 16.64
CA ARG A 33 -4.62 23.27 15.56
C ARG A 33 -3.87 24.03 14.46
N PRO A 34 -2.60 23.70 14.15
CA PRO A 34 -1.99 24.24 12.96
C PRO A 34 -2.76 23.64 11.77
N ARG A 35 -2.73 24.30 10.62
CA ARG A 35 -3.23 23.79 9.33
C ARG A 35 -2.46 22.54 8.88
N GLN A 36 -2.52 21.46 9.66
CA GLN A 36 -1.74 20.24 9.45
C GLN A 36 -2.27 19.43 8.26
N LEU A 37 -3.51 19.69 7.84
CA LEU A 37 -4.15 18.92 6.75
C LEU A 37 -3.66 19.37 5.36
N GLU A 38 -3.39 20.66 5.17
CA GLU A 38 -3.00 21.23 3.87
C GLU A 38 -1.60 20.76 3.44
N HIS A 39 -0.63 20.76 4.38
CA HIS A 39 0.72 20.25 4.11
C HIS A 39 0.79 18.74 3.90
N LEU A 40 -0.14 17.97 4.50
CA LEU A 40 -0.21 16.53 4.28
C LEU A 40 -0.63 16.21 2.84
N GLU A 41 -1.40 17.09 2.19
CA GLU A 41 -1.84 16.92 0.80
C GLU A 41 -0.75 17.18 -0.23
N GLN A 42 0.28 17.94 0.15
CA GLN A 42 1.45 18.22 -0.67
C GLN A 42 2.54 17.14 -0.54
N ILE A 43 2.47 16.30 0.51
CA ILE A 43 3.36 15.16 0.70
C ILE A 43 2.93 14.01 -0.22
N PRO A 44 3.88 13.33 -0.92
CA PRO A 44 3.58 12.17 -1.76
C PRO A 44 2.75 11.11 -1.03
N PHE A 45 1.74 10.57 -1.70
CA PHE A 45 0.71 9.68 -1.15
C PHE A 45 1.28 8.55 -0.28
N ARG A 46 2.33 7.88 -0.76
CA ARG A 46 2.94 6.76 -0.06
C ARG A 46 3.58 7.16 1.26
N LEU A 47 4.20 8.34 1.32
CA LEU A 47 4.79 8.86 2.55
C LEU A 47 3.71 9.35 3.51
N ARG A 48 2.65 9.99 2.99
CA ARG A 48 1.45 10.39 3.74
C ARG A 48 0.80 9.19 4.43
N GLU A 49 0.65 8.07 3.73
CA GLU A 49 0.04 6.85 4.26
C GLU A 49 0.93 6.15 5.30
N ILE A 50 2.25 6.12 5.08
CA ILE A 50 3.21 5.57 6.05
C ILE A 50 3.23 6.41 7.35
N MET A 51 3.23 7.74 7.24
CA MET A 51 3.16 8.62 8.41
C MET A 51 1.84 8.42 9.18
N LYS A 52 0.70 8.39 8.47
CA LYS A 52 -0.60 8.08 9.07
C LYS A 52 -0.62 6.70 9.76
N SER A 53 0.02 5.68 9.18
CA SER A 53 0.13 4.35 9.78
C SER A 53 1.01 4.36 11.04
N LYS A 54 2.15 5.03 10.98
CA LYS A 54 3.08 5.18 12.11
C LYS A 54 2.44 5.92 13.28
N ASP A 55 1.65 6.96 13.01
CA ASP A 55 0.92 7.69 14.04
C ASP A 55 -0.20 6.83 14.67
N ARG A 56 -0.90 6.01 13.87
CA ARG A 56 -1.85 5.01 14.38
C ARG A 56 -1.18 3.98 15.28
N MET A 57 0.04 3.55 14.96
CA MET A 57 0.80 2.63 15.80
C MET A 57 1.30 3.31 17.09
N LYS A 58 1.75 4.57 17.02
CA LYS A 58 2.18 5.35 18.20
C LYS A 58 1.05 5.65 19.18
N MET A 59 -0.16 5.89 18.68
CA MET A 59 -1.33 6.18 19.52
C MET A 59 -1.87 4.93 20.26
N GLY A 60 -1.36 3.74 19.92
CA GLY A 60 -1.78 2.47 20.51
C GLY A 60 -3.16 2.02 20.03
N SER A 61 -3.39 0.69 20.05
CA SER A 61 -4.61 0.06 19.53
C SER A 61 -5.89 0.53 20.24
N SER A 62 -5.77 1.01 21.49
CA SER A 62 -6.87 1.53 22.30
C SER A 62 -7.38 2.90 21.83
N LYS A 63 -6.50 3.82 21.41
CA LYS A 63 -6.93 5.14 20.89
C LYS A 63 -7.35 5.07 19.42
N ALA A 64 -6.72 4.20 18.62
CA ALA A 64 -7.14 3.96 17.23
C ALA A 64 -8.55 3.35 17.14
N LYS A 65 -8.92 2.46 18.08
CA LYS A 65 -10.29 1.95 18.20
C LYS A 65 -11.28 2.98 18.74
N LYS A 66 -10.85 3.91 19.60
CA LYS A 66 -11.69 5.03 20.06
C LYS A 66 -11.97 6.02 18.94
N ILE A 67 -10.97 6.48 18.19
CA ILE A 67 -11.18 7.37 17.04
C ILE A 67 -12.07 6.71 15.98
N ARG A 68 -11.85 5.42 15.66
CA ARG A 68 -12.77 4.68 14.77
C ARG A 68 -14.17 4.50 15.35
N LYS A 69 -14.32 4.42 16.66
CA LYS A 69 -15.63 4.37 17.31
C LYS A 69 -16.27 5.74 17.36
N ASP A 70 -15.54 6.82 17.61
CA ASP A 70 -16.05 8.18 17.70
C ASP A 70 -16.41 8.71 16.30
N ASP A 71 -15.59 8.40 15.28
CA ASP A 71 -15.90 8.62 13.85
C ASP A 71 -17.09 7.74 13.39
N ALA A 72 -17.20 6.50 13.88
CA ALA A 72 -18.35 5.63 13.58
C ALA A 72 -19.61 5.97 14.39
N ILE A 73 -19.48 6.55 15.59
CA ILE A 73 -20.59 7.01 16.44
C ILE A 73 -21.14 8.33 15.88
N ALA A 74 -20.28 9.17 15.28
CA ALA A 74 -20.72 10.33 14.50
C ALA A 74 -21.43 9.95 13.19
N LEU A 75 -21.18 8.75 12.67
CA LEU A 75 -21.78 8.24 11.42
C LEU A 75 -22.87 7.19 11.61
N THR A 76 -23.16 6.75 12.84
CA THR A 76 -24.24 5.77 13.10
C THR A 76 -24.96 6.09 14.41
N PRO A 77 -26.26 6.43 14.38
CA PRO A 77 -27.07 6.35 15.59
C PRO A 77 -27.17 4.87 15.97
N LYS A 78 -26.97 4.56 17.26
CA LYS A 78 -27.11 3.19 17.78
C LYS A 78 -28.45 2.59 17.35
N PRO A 79 -28.50 1.42 16.71
CA PRO A 79 -29.76 0.76 16.46
C PRO A 79 -30.28 0.22 17.80
N LYS A 80 -31.50 0.64 18.14
CA LYS A 80 -32.40 -0.09 19.05
C LYS A 80 -33.32 -0.97 18.18
N PRO A 81 -33.86 -2.07 18.72
CA PRO A 81 -34.35 -3.19 17.91
C PRO A 81 -35.56 -2.79 17.06
N GLY A 82 -35.51 -3.15 15.77
CA GLY A 82 -36.53 -2.86 14.75
C GLY A 82 -35.88 -2.33 13.46
N GLU A 83 -35.18 -3.20 12.72
CA GLU A 83 -34.52 -2.85 11.45
C GLU A 83 -35.56 -2.45 10.39
N SER A 84 -35.53 -1.19 9.95
CA SER A 84 -36.07 -0.79 8.64
C SER A 84 -34.96 -0.96 7.58
N PRO A 85 -35.30 -1.34 6.33
CA PRO A 85 -34.32 -1.47 5.27
C PRO A 85 -33.61 -0.13 5.02
N VAL A 86 -32.36 -0.23 4.55
CA VAL A 86 -31.46 0.91 4.29
C VAL A 86 -32.14 1.90 3.34
N GLY A 87 -32.69 2.98 3.90
CA GLY A 87 -33.34 4.06 3.14
C GLY A 87 -34.72 4.50 3.66
N ASP A 88 -35.41 3.68 4.45
CA ASP A 88 -36.75 4.02 4.94
C ASP A 88 -36.73 4.79 6.28
N ILE A 89 -37.57 5.83 6.37
CA ILE A 89 -37.72 6.67 7.57
C ILE A 89 -38.22 5.79 8.72
N PRO A 90 -37.53 5.78 9.88
CA PRO A 90 -37.97 4.99 11.01
C PRO A 90 -39.33 5.49 11.51
N ILE A 91 -40.30 4.58 11.69
CA ILE A 91 -41.64 4.90 12.20
C ILE A 91 -41.57 5.01 13.73
N PRO A 92 -41.76 6.19 14.34
CA PRO A 92 -41.71 6.34 15.79
C PRO A 92 -42.94 5.72 16.47
N HIS A 93 -42.73 5.11 17.63
CA HIS A 93 -43.81 4.59 18.46
C HIS A 93 -44.16 5.58 19.58
N PHE A 94 -45.29 6.25 19.44
CA PHE A 94 -45.82 7.21 20.40
C PHE A 94 -46.56 6.51 21.56
N ARG A 95 -45.80 5.79 22.39
CA ARG A 95 -46.29 5.24 23.65
C ARG A 95 -45.50 5.84 24.81
N ARG A 96 -46.20 6.27 25.88
CA ARG A 96 -45.57 6.82 27.09
C ARG A 96 -44.81 5.72 27.83
N LYS A 97 -43.57 6.00 28.23
CA LYS A 97 -42.75 5.04 28.99
C LYS A 97 -43.18 4.98 30.45
N LYS A 98 -42.85 3.87 31.14
CA LYS A 98 -43.29 3.59 32.53
C LYS A 98 -42.96 4.72 33.52
N ASN A 99 -41.80 5.38 33.37
CA ASN A 99 -41.32 6.43 34.28
C ASN A 99 -41.31 7.84 33.63
N GLU A 100 -42.07 8.04 32.54
CA GLU A 100 -42.09 9.30 31.79
C GLU A 100 -43.23 10.19 32.27
N THR A 101 -42.92 11.44 32.63
CA THR A 101 -43.93 12.43 32.96
C THR A 101 -44.71 12.84 31.71
N LYS A 102 -45.96 13.33 31.87
CA LYS A 102 -46.78 13.77 30.72
C LYS A 102 -46.06 14.82 29.86
N LYS A 103 -45.39 15.78 30.50
CA LYS A 103 -44.61 16.82 29.82
C LYS A 103 -43.45 16.22 29.04
N ALA A 104 -42.66 15.33 29.63
CA ALA A 104 -41.55 14.67 28.93
C ALA A 104 -42.01 13.86 27.71
N TYR A 105 -43.16 13.17 27.82
CA TYR A 105 -43.77 12.45 26.70
C TYR A 105 -44.13 13.38 25.54
N LEU A 106 -44.83 14.48 25.81
CA LEU A 106 -45.21 15.44 24.79
C LEU A 106 -43.99 16.05 24.11
N TRP A 107 -42.96 16.42 24.88
CA TRP A 107 -41.70 16.92 24.32
C TRP A 107 -41.01 15.91 23.40
N ARG A 108 -40.92 14.64 23.83
CA ARG A 108 -40.35 13.58 22.98
C ARG A 108 -41.18 13.35 21.72
N MET A 109 -42.50 13.32 21.86
CA MET A 109 -43.43 13.14 20.75
C MET A 109 -43.28 14.26 19.72
N CYS A 110 -43.28 15.52 20.15
CA CYS A 110 -43.08 16.66 19.26
C CYS A 110 -41.74 16.60 18.53
N ASN A 111 -40.64 16.34 19.27
CA ASN A 111 -39.31 16.23 18.67
C ASN A 111 -39.21 15.08 17.65
N GLU A 112 -39.82 13.92 17.93
CA GLU A 112 -39.86 12.78 17.00
C GLU A 112 -40.69 13.10 15.75
N VAL A 113 -41.82 13.82 15.90
CA VAL A 113 -42.66 14.28 14.77
C VAL A 113 -41.89 15.26 13.89
N ASP A 114 -41.25 16.27 14.48
CA ASP A 114 -40.45 17.27 13.74
C ASP A 114 -39.28 16.59 13.02
N HIS A 115 -38.65 15.60 13.64
CA HIS A 115 -37.56 14.85 13.04
C HIS A 115 -38.01 13.99 11.86
N VAL A 116 -39.13 13.27 11.97
CA VAL A 116 -39.70 12.50 10.84
C VAL A 116 -40.11 13.43 9.70
N ARG A 117 -40.73 14.58 10.02
CA ARG A 117 -41.09 15.61 9.04
C ARG A 117 -39.84 16.08 8.29
N PHE A 118 -38.77 16.41 9.00
CA PHE A 118 -37.49 16.79 8.42
C PHE A 118 -36.91 15.67 7.52
N LEU A 119 -36.90 14.42 7.99
CA LEU A 119 -36.40 13.31 7.16
C LEU A 119 -37.23 13.12 5.90
N THR A 120 -38.55 13.33 5.97
CA THR A 120 -39.46 13.22 4.83
C THR A 120 -39.23 14.33 3.80
N GLU A 121 -39.07 15.57 4.25
CA GLU A 121 -38.81 16.72 3.37
C GLU A 121 -37.45 16.63 2.66
N ASN A 122 -36.48 15.93 3.26
CA ASN A 122 -35.14 15.75 2.70
C ASN A 122 -34.99 14.44 1.89
N GLN A 123 -36.05 13.66 1.71
CA GLN A 123 -36.00 12.51 0.82
C GLN A 123 -36.22 12.93 -0.62
N VAL A 124 -35.37 12.40 -1.51
CA VAL A 124 -35.60 12.47 -2.95
C VAL A 124 -36.89 11.68 -3.24
N GLU A 125 -37.78 12.25 -4.05
CA GLU A 125 -39.03 11.60 -4.46
C GLU A 125 -38.70 10.27 -5.14
N ARG A 126 -38.97 9.15 -4.44
CA ARG A 126 -38.70 7.82 -4.97
C ARG A 126 -39.65 7.57 -6.15
N GLN A 127 -39.08 7.32 -7.31
CA GLN A 127 -39.80 6.83 -8.49
C GLN A 127 -39.50 5.34 -8.66
N PRO A 128 -40.15 4.46 -7.88
CA PRO A 128 -39.87 3.02 -7.89
C PRO A 128 -40.12 2.38 -9.27
N GLU A 129 -40.92 3.02 -10.13
CA GLU A 129 -41.17 2.56 -11.50
C GLU A 129 -39.94 2.71 -12.41
N LYS A 130 -39.07 3.72 -12.19
CA LYS A 130 -37.84 3.92 -12.98
C LYS A 130 -36.68 3.04 -12.52
N GLU A 131 -36.57 2.80 -11.22
CA GLU A 131 -35.53 1.94 -10.65
C GLU A 131 -35.71 0.47 -11.07
N GLN A 132 -36.96 0.00 -11.26
CA GLN A 132 -37.21 -1.34 -11.81
C GLN A 132 -36.76 -1.51 -13.28
N GLU A 133 -36.75 -0.44 -14.07
CA GLU A 133 -36.20 -0.46 -15.43
C GLU A 133 -34.65 -0.46 -15.41
N GLU A 134 -34.05 0.28 -14.49
CA GLU A 134 -32.59 0.33 -14.32
C GLU A 134 -32.02 -0.93 -13.66
N GLU A 135 -32.72 -1.57 -12.73
CA GLU A 135 -32.32 -2.87 -12.15
C GLU A 135 -32.45 -4.02 -13.15
N LYS A 136 -33.37 -3.94 -14.11
CA LYS A 136 -33.40 -4.86 -15.26
C LYS A 136 -32.25 -4.60 -16.25
N ALA A 137 -31.75 -3.37 -16.35
CA ALA A 137 -30.59 -3.01 -17.17
C ALA A 137 -29.24 -3.29 -16.48
N THR A 138 -29.18 -3.20 -15.16
CA THR A 138 -27.98 -3.36 -14.32
C THR A 138 -28.03 -4.60 -13.43
N GLY A 139 -28.91 -5.54 -13.78
CA GLY A 139 -29.13 -6.81 -13.10
C GLY A 139 -27.81 -7.44 -12.68
N THR A 140 -27.66 -7.58 -11.37
CA THR A 140 -26.49 -8.14 -10.70
C THR A 140 -26.43 -9.66 -10.87
N GLU A 141 -26.87 -10.16 -12.01
CA GLU A 141 -26.66 -11.52 -12.48
C GLU A 141 -25.83 -11.40 -13.77
N LYS A 142 -24.52 -11.17 -13.62
CA LYS A 142 -23.59 -11.42 -14.72
C LYS A 142 -23.69 -12.92 -15.05
N CYS A 143 -24.59 -13.27 -15.94
CA CYS A 143 -24.84 -14.62 -16.43
C CYS A 143 -23.49 -15.27 -16.73
N LYS A 144 -23.36 -16.57 -16.41
CA LYS A 144 -22.11 -17.34 -16.60
C LYS A 144 -21.51 -17.15 -18.02
N SER A 145 -22.35 -16.83 -19.01
CA SER A 145 -22.00 -16.45 -20.37
C SER A 145 -21.11 -15.20 -20.50
N ASP A 146 -21.31 -14.15 -19.69
CA ASP A 146 -20.53 -12.91 -19.81
C ASP A 146 -19.11 -13.07 -19.26
N LYS A 147 -18.95 -13.88 -18.21
CA LYS A 147 -17.63 -14.24 -17.71
C LYS A 147 -16.86 -15.05 -18.74
N LYS A 148 -17.53 -15.95 -19.46
CA LYS A 148 -16.96 -16.72 -20.57
C LYS A 148 -16.55 -15.82 -21.75
N LYS A 149 -17.42 -14.89 -22.16
CA LYS A 149 -17.10 -13.89 -23.20
C LYS A 149 -15.87 -13.04 -22.84
N LYS A 150 -15.75 -12.59 -21.58
CA LYS A 150 -14.58 -11.84 -21.11
C LYS A 150 -13.30 -12.68 -21.11
N TYR A 151 -13.40 -13.94 -20.72
CA TYR A 151 -12.25 -14.86 -20.76
C TYR A 151 -11.79 -15.12 -22.19
N ASP A 152 -12.71 -15.34 -23.13
CA ASP A 152 -12.37 -15.61 -24.53
C ASP A 152 -11.76 -14.37 -25.20
N LYS A 153 -12.28 -13.16 -24.90
CA LYS A 153 -11.65 -11.89 -25.33
C LYS A 153 -10.23 -11.74 -24.77
N SER A 154 -10.05 -11.92 -23.47
CA SER A 154 -8.71 -11.81 -22.84
C SER A 154 -7.73 -12.86 -23.37
N ARG A 155 -8.21 -14.06 -23.72
CA ARG A 155 -7.39 -15.09 -24.37
C ARG A 155 -6.94 -14.66 -25.77
N LEU A 156 -7.81 -14.03 -26.54
CA LEU A 156 -7.50 -13.52 -27.88
C LEU A 156 -6.47 -12.39 -27.82
N ASP A 157 -6.64 -11.43 -26.91
CA ASP A 157 -5.69 -10.33 -26.70
C ASP A 157 -4.29 -10.84 -26.32
N ARG A 158 -4.21 -11.89 -25.50
CA ARG A 158 -2.95 -12.56 -25.15
C ARG A 158 -2.28 -13.23 -26.35
N LEU A 159 -3.05 -13.77 -27.29
CA LEU A 159 -2.48 -14.36 -28.50
C LEU A 159 -1.97 -13.30 -29.47
N GLN A 160 -2.70 -12.20 -29.61
CA GLN A 160 -2.27 -11.06 -30.45
C GLN A 160 -0.99 -10.43 -29.91
N SER A 161 -0.94 -10.12 -28.61
CA SER A 161 0.28 -9.59 -27.97
C SER A 161 1.47 -10.53 -28.09
N LYS A 162 1.29 -11.85 -27.92
CA LYS A 162 2.36 -12.83 -28.16
C LYS A 162 2.86 -12.83 -29.60
N LYS A 163 1.98 -12.60 -30.59
CA LYS A 163 2.40 -12.50 -31.99
C LYS A 163 3.23 -11.23 -32.23
N LEU A 164 2.77 -10.10 -31.71
CA LEU A 164 3.52 -8.84 -31.83
C LEU A 164 4.89 -8.94 -31.16
N ASN A 165 4.97 -9.45 -29.93
CA ASN A 165 6.24 -9.64 -29.24
C ASN A 165 7.20 -10.55 -30.02
N ARG A 166 6.70 -11.62 -30.65
CA ARG A 166 7.54 -12.50 -31.49
C ARG A 166 8.03 -11.80 -32.76
N LEU A 167 7.23 -10.91 -33.33
CA LEU A 167 7.65 -10.12 -34.48
C LEU A 167 8.72 -9.10 -34.07
N GLU A 168 8.56 -8.47 -32.90
CA GLU A 168 9.56 -7.59 -32.31
C GLU A 168 10.86 -8.34 -32.01
N GLU A 169 10.79 -9.51 -31.37
CA GLU A 169 11.97 -10.36 -31.10
C GLU A 169 12.72 -10.71 -32.39
N LYS A 170 12.02 -11.08 -33.46
CA LYS A 170 12.64 -11.37 -34.76
C LYS A 170 13.29 -10.13 -35.38
N ALA A 171 12.59 -8.99 -35.35
CA ALA A 171 13.14 -7.75 -35.87
C ALA A 171 14.39 -7.31 -35.08
N GLU A 172 14.41 -7.52 -33.76
CA GLU A 172 15.59 -7.30 -32.93
C GLU A 172 16.72 -8.27 -33.30
N THR A 173 16.45 -9.58 -33.42
CA THR A 173 17.50 -10.53 -33.83
C THR A 173 18.08 -10.17 -35.19
N ASP A 174 17.24 -9.82 -36.15
CA ASP A 174 17.66 -9.46 -37.51
C ASP A 174 18.51 -8.19 -37.52
N MET A 175 18.23 -7.23 -36.63
CA MET A 175 19.07 -6.03 -36.45
C MET A 175 20.45 -6.34 -35.85
N PHE A 176 20.60 -7.44 -35.12
CA PHE A 176 21.87 -7.86 -34.50
C PHE A 176 22.61 -8.96 -35.26
N ILE A 177 22.11 -9.37 -36.44
CA ILE A 177 22.82 -10.25 -37.36
C ILE A 177 23.67 -9.39 -38.28
N ASP A 178 24.98 -9.37 -38.06
CA ASP A 178 25.95 -8.80 -39.00
C ASP A 178 26.22 -9.80 -40.13
N GLU A 179 26.01 -9.37 -41.38
CA GLU A 179 26.40 -10.13 -42.57
C GLU A 179 27.92 -10.03 -42.76
N VAL A 180 28.66 -11.02 -42.25
CA VAL A 180 30.11 -11.13 -42.44
C VAL A 180 30.40 -12.19 -43.51
N PRO A 181 31.32 -11.95 -44.47
CA PRO A 181 31.67 -12.94 -45.48
C PRO A 181 32.20 -14.23 -44.86
N PHE A 182 31.82 -15.36 -45.47
CA PHE A 182 32.19 -16.70 -45.04
C PHE A 182 33.71 -16.88 -45.01
N GLY A 183 34.27 -17.14 -43.82
CA GLY A 183 35.71 -17.40 -43.63
C GLY A 183 36.38 -16.60 -42.52
N GLU A 184 35.77 -15.51 -42.05
CA GLU A 184 36.40 -14.62 -41.05
C GLU A 184 35.87 -14.76 -39.61
N VAL A 185 34.80 -15.55 -39.37
CA VAL A 185 34.19 -15.67 -38.02
C VAL A 185 34.11 -17.11 -37.53
N ALA A 186 34.79 -17.38 -36.41
CA ALA A 186 34.45 -18.47 -35.50
C ALA A 186 33.20 -18.06 -34.69
N MET A 187 32.02 -18.51 -35.12
CA MET A 187 30.70 -18.08 -34.57
C MET A 187 30.48 -18.38 -33.09
N ALA A 188 31.22 -19.33 -32.55
CA ALA A 188 31.49 -19.57 -31.15
C ALA A 188 32.54 -20.69 -31.15
N PRO A 189 33.49 -20.75 -30.19
CA PRO A 189 34.28 -21.96 -30.06
C PRO A 189 33.31 -23.15 -29.90
N PRO A 190 33.51 -24.26 -30.65
CA PRO A 190 32.66 -25.43 -30.52
C PRO A 190 32.65 -25.85 -29.06
N ALA A 191 31.47 -25.87 -28.44
CA ALA A 191 31.33 -26.30 -27.07
C ALA A 191 31.71 -27.78 -26.99
N LEU A 192 32.82 -28.09 -26.31
CA LEU A 192 33.26 -29.45 -26.04
C LEU A 192 32.22 -30.15 -25.14
N SER A 193 31.22 -30.78 -25.77
CA SER A 193 30.19 -31.59 -25.10
C SER A 193 30.68 -32.99 -24.72
N ILE A 194 31.97 -33.27 -24.94
CA ILE A 194 32.59 -34.55 -24.63
C ILE A 194 32.76 -34.65 -23.11
N LYS A 195 32.01 -35.58 -22.51
CA LYS A 195 32.22 -35.96 -21.10
C LYS A 195 33.62 -36.59 -20.99
N PRO A 196 34.54 -36.05 -20.17
CA PRO A 196 35.86 -36.65 -20.00
C PRO A 196 35.71 -38.10 -19.49
N ARG A 197 36.29 -39.05 -20.23
CA ARG A 197 36.17 -40.52 -20.01
C ARG A 197 36.54 -40.99 -18.59
N LYS A 198 37.26 -40.16 -17.82
CA LYS A 198 37.74 -40.47 -16.45
C LYS A 198 37.20 -39.54 -15.35
N ALA A 199 36.21 -38.67 -15.63
CA ALA A 199 35.61 -37.90 -14.56
C ALA A 199 34.68 -38.80 -13.72
N LEU A 200 35.03 -38.99 -12.46
CA LEU A 200 34.14 -39.59 -11.47
C LEU A 200 32.89 -38.72 -11.36
N ILE A 201 31.76 -39.21 -11.85
CA ILE A 201 30.44 -38.58 -11.68
C ILE A 201 30.09 -38.69 -10.20
N LYS A 202 30.55 -37.72 -9.40
CA LYS A 202 30.09 -37.59 -8.03
C LYS A 202 28.63 -37.16 -8.08
N PRO A 203 27.71 -37.81 -7.33
CA PRO A 203 26.34 -37.33 -7.24
C PRO A 203 26.38 -35.88 -6.75
N GLN A 204 25.74 -35.02 -7.52
CA GLN A 204 25.56 -33.60 -7.27
C GLN A 204 25.06 -33.40 -5.83
N GLY A 205 25.95 -33.05 -4.90
CA GLY A 205 25.59 -33.03 -3.49
C GLY A 205 26.66 -32.73 -2.44
N VAL A 206 27.88 -32.33 -2.79
CA VAL A 206 28.83 -31.78 -1.80
C VAL A 206 29.38 -30.45 -2.30
N TYR A 207 28.59 -29.41 -2.08
CA TYR A 207 28.90 -28.02 -2.37
C TYR A 207 29.96 -27.51 -1.38
N LYS A 208 31.24 -27.76 -1.66
CA LYS A 208 32.27 -26.88 -1.11
C LYS A 208 32.25 -25.64 -1.98
N GLY A 209 31.65 -24.56 -1.48
CA GLY A 209 31.63 -23.26 -2.15
C GLY A 209 33.04 -22.85 -2.57
N LEU A 210 33.15 -21.99 -3.59
CA LEU A 210 34.43 -21.48 -4.07
C LEU A 210 35.28 -21.00 -2.89
N LEU A 211 36.58 -21.35 -2.85
CA LEU A 211 37.47 -20.96 -1.74
C LEU A 211 37.44 -19.43 -1.50
N LEU A 212 37.32 -18.66 -2.57
CA LEU A 212 37.15 -17.21 -2.52
C LEU A 212 35.96 -16.78 -1.64
N ASN A 213 34.84 -17.51 -1.70
CA ASN A 213 33.65 -17.25 -0.89
C ASN A 213 33.92 -17.49 0.60
N SER A 214 34.78 -18.46 0.93
CA SER A 214 35.22 -18.69 2.31
C SER A 214 36.15 -17.58 2.81
N MET A 215 37.01 -17.06 1.94
CA MET A 215 37.94 -15.97 2.28
C MET A 215 37.22 -14.61 2.39
N LEU A 216 36.22 -14.37 1.56
CA LEU A 216 35.44 -13.13 1.53
C LEU A 216 34.25 -13.15 2.52
N GLY A 217 34.06 -14.27 3.25
CA GLY A 217 32.94 -14.47 4.17
C GLY A 217 31.57 -14.53 3.48
N GLN A 218 31.55 -14.65 2.15
CA GLN A 218 30.35 -14.73 1.32
C GLN A 218 29.98 -16.18 1.08
N ASN A 219 29.74 -16.94 2.14
CA ASN A 219 29.02 -18.21 1.97
C ASN A 219 27.69 -17.89 1.30
N GLU A 220 27.31 -18.65 0.28
CA GLU A 220 26.03 -18.52 -0.41
C GLU A 220 24.89 -18.73 0.60
N VAL A 221 24.57 -17.71 1.37
CA VAL A 221 23.23 -17.51 1.88
C VAL A 221 22.44 -17.38 0.60
N ALA A 222 21.82 -18.48 0.18
CA ALA A 222 20.92 -18.52 -0.95
C ALA A 222 20.10 -17.24 -0.88
N ILE A 223 20.37 -16.30 -1.79
CA ILE A 223 19.58 -15.07 -1.87
C ILE A 223 18.24 -15.60 -2.31
N ALA A 224 17.40 -15.89 -1.32
CA ALA A 224 16.10 -16.49 -1.53
C ALA A 224 15.45 -15.67 -2.62
N LYS A 225 15.01 -16.35 -3.69
CA LYS A 225 14.44 -15.69 -4.86
C LYS A 225 13.47 -14.63 -4.32
N PRO A 226 13.70 -13.33 -4.63
CA PRO A 226 12.89 -12.28 -4.06
C PRO A 226 11.42 -12.59 -4.35
N SER A 227 10.53 -12.30 -3.40
CA SER A 227 9.10 -12.51 -3.60
C SER A 227 8.65 -11.85 -4.91
N MET A 228 7.60 -12.39 -5.54
CA MET A 228 7.10 -11.85 -6.81
C MET A 228 6.82 -10.35 -6.76
N ALA A 229 6.38 -9.83 -5.61
CA ALA A 229 6.20 -8.40 -5.40
C ALA A 229 7.54 -7.62 -5.44
N ARG A 230 8.60 -8.18 -4.85
CA ARG A 230 9.94 -7.58 -4.86
C ARG A 230 10.60 -7.64 -6.23
N GLN A 231 10.39 -8.71 -6.99
CA GLN A 231 10.82 -8.81 -8.39
C GLN A 231 10.18 -7.71 -9.23
N LYS A 232 8.85 -7.54 -9.12
CA LYS A 232 8.12 -6.48 -9.83
C LYS A 232 8.62 -5.07 -9.49
N MET A 233 8.91 -4.79 -8.21
CA MET A 233 9.48 -3.50 -7.81
C MET A 233 10.87 -3.27 -8.43
N MET A 234 11.75 -4.27 -8.39
CA MET A 234 13.09 -4.17 -8.98
C MET A 234 13.06 -4.01 -10.50
N GLU A 235 12.13 -4.68 -11.18
CA GLU A 235 11.93 -4.55 -12.63
C GLU A 235 11.40 -3.16 -13.01
N GLU A 236 10.43 -2.62 -12.25
CA GLU A 236 9.93 -1.26 -12.46
C GLU A 236 11.04 -0.21 -12.25
N GLU A 237 11.86 -0.36 -11.20
CA GLU A 237 13.02 0.50 -10.96
C GLU A 237 14.02 0.43 -12.12
N ARG A 238 14.33 -0.77 -12.61
CA ARG A 238 15.19 -0.96 -13.79
C ARG A 238 14.62 -0.25 -15.01
N GLN A 239 13.33 -0.39 -15.29
CA GLN A 239 12.68 0.27 -16.42
C GLN A 239 12.76 1.79 -16.33
N ARG A 240 12.51 2.36 -15.14
CA ARG A 240 12.63 3.81 -14.91
C ARG A 240 14.05 4.32 -15.17
N VAL A 241 15.07 3.61 -14.68
CA VAL A 241 16.48 3.98 -14.91
C VAL A 241 16.83 3.93 -16.39
N VAL A 242 16.41 2.88 -17.10
CA VAL A 242 16.66 2.74 -18.54
C VAL A 242 15.98 3.87 -19.33
N GLN A 243 14.74 4.20 -19.02
CA GLN A 243 14.03 5.32 -19.65
C GLN A 243 14.74 6.64 -19.39
N ALA A 244 15.11 6.93 -18.14
CA ALA A 244 15.84 8.15 -17.78
C ALA A 244 17.18 8.24 -18.54
N TYR A 245 17.92 7.14 -18.62
CA TYR A 245 19.17 7.08 -19.40
C TYR A 245 18.94 7.34 -20.89
N ARG A 246 17.90 6.74 -21.50
CA ARG A 246 17.53 6.99 -22.91
C ARG A 246 17.20 8.47 -23.15
N HIS A 247 16.41 9.10 -22.27
CA HIS A 247 16.09 10.51 -22.38
C HIS A 247 17.34 11.39 -22.27
N LEU A 248 18.20 11.13 -21.28
CA LEU A 248 19.45 11.86 -21.10
C LEU A 248 20.39 11.71 -22.30
N LYS A 249 20.45 10.51 -22.89
CA LYS A 249 21.24 10.25 -24.11
C LYS A 249 20.71 11.02 -25.31
N LYS A 250 19.40 11.05 -25.51
CA LYS A 250 18.74 11.83 -26.58
C LYS A 250 19.03 13.33 -26.44
N GLN A 251 18.90 13.88 -25.23
CA GLN A 251 19.21 15.29 -24.98
C GLN A 251 20.68 15.61 -25.28
N LYS A 252 21.62 14.75 -24.87
CA LYS A 252 23.05 14.93 -25.21
C LYS A 252 23.31 14.90 -26.71
N LEU A 253 22.60 14.07 -27.47
CA LEU A 253 22.72 14.03 -28.93
C LEU A 253 22.24 15.35 -29.56
N GLN A 254 21.05 15.81 -29.19
CA GLN A 254 20.49 17.08 -29.66
C GLN A 254 21.38 18.28 -29.33
N GLN A 255 21.98 18.30 -28.14
CA GLN A 255 22.95 19.34 -27.78
C GLN A 255 24.20 19.31 -28.65
N LYS A 256 24.70 18.11 -29.03
CA LYS A 256 25.83 17.98 -29.95
C LYS A 256 25.46 18.46 -31.36
N GLU A 257 24.28 18.10 -31.85
CA GLU A 257 23.77 18.54 -33.15
C GLU A 257 23.58 20.06 -33.19
N ALA A 258 22.98 20.65 -32.15
CA ALA A 258 22.82 22.09 -32.03
C ALA A 258 24.17 22.83 -31.98
N LYS A 259 25.16 22.29 -31.26
CA LYS A 259 26.53 22.81 -31.24
C LYS A 259 27.20 22.72 -32.60
N ALA A 260 27.06 21.59 -33.30
CA ALA A 260 27.60 21.41 -34.64
C ALA A 260 26.94 22.34 -35.66
N ALA A 261 25.62 22.54 -35.58
CA ALA A 261 24.89 23.49 -36.41
C ALA A 261 25.28 24.94 -36.12
N GLY A 262 25.51 25.29 -34.85
CA GLY A 262 26.04 26.60 -34.45
C GLY A 262 27.43 26.88 -35.03
N LEU A 263 28.33 25.89 -34.97
CA LEU A 263 29.67 25.99 -35.57
C LEU A 263 29.62 26.17 -37.10
N LYS A 264 28.73 25.44 -37.79
CA LYS A 264 28.52 25.61 -39.24
C LYS A 264 27.99 27.01 -39.59
N LYS A 265 27.09 27.57 -38.76
CA LYS A 265 26.59 28.94 -38.97
C LYS A 265 27.69 29.99 -38.79
N LEU A 266 28.62 29.79 -37.86
CA LEU A 266 29.76 30.69 -37.65
C LEU A 266 30.79 30.63 -38.79
N GLN A 267 30.96 29.47 -39.42
CA GLN A 267 31.84 29.31 -40.59
C GLN A 267 31.26 29.92 -41.88
N ASN A 268 29.94 30.15 -41.93
CA ASN A 268 29.23 30.68 -43.10
C ASN A 268 28.87 32.17 -42.97
N LEU A 269 29.49 32.89 -42.03
CA LEU A 269 29.38 34.35 -41.96
C LEU A 269 30.40 34.99 -42.92
N PRO A 270 29.97 35.88 -43.83
CA PRO A 270 30.85 36.58 -44.77
C PRO A 270 31.78 37.60 -44.09
#